data_AF-A0A7Y9NPP4-F1
#
_entry.id   AF-A0A7Y9NPP4-F1
#
_cell.length_a   1.000
_cell.length_b   1.000
_cell.length_c   1.000
_cell.angle_alpha   90.00
_cell.angle_beta   90.00
_cell.angle_gamma   90.00
#
_symmetry.space_group_name_H-M   'P 1'
#
loop_
_entity.id
_entity.type
_entity.pdbx_description
1 polymer ?
#
loop_
_entity_poly.entity_id
_entity_poly.type
_entity_poly.pdbx_seq_one_letter_code
_entity_poly.pdbx_strand_id
1 'polypeptide(L)'
;MGGEVQATTTPLTSQGDTTCDFKRSEHSTVFELTIAVHTMALPSKDFAMYLARCSGTAVPLKAIGNEAVQCVPSNNSLNGGEQIIGRVRDRVFVIDIQRGSPRQSVSTQTGLSEEARNVAEQVAGALF
;
A
#
# COMPACT_ATOMS: atom_id res chain seq x y z
N MET A 1 -18.07 14.98 10.16
CA MET A 1 -17.31 15.26 8.92
C MET A 1 -16.80 13.93 8.41
N GLY A 2 -17.01 13.61 7.14
CA GLY A 2 -16.56 12.36 6.54
C GLY A 2 -17.56 11.84 5.51
N GLY A 3 -17.19 11.91 4.23
CA GLY A 3 -17.94 11.26 3.16
C GLY A 3 -17.99 9.74 3.34
N GLU A 4 -18.98 9.10 2.72
CA GLU A 4 -19.13 7.64 2.75
C GLU A 4 -17.89 6.94 2.17
N VAL A 5 -17.46 5.86 2.81
CA VAL A 5 -16.37 5.00 2.33
C VAL A 5 -17.00 3.80 1.63
N GLN A 6 -16.68 3.63 0.36
CA GLN A 6 -17.05 2.44 -0.41
C GLN A 6 -15.91 1.42 -0.29
N ALA A 7 -16.23 0.20 0.13
CA ALA A 7 -15.29 -0.90 0.23
C ALA A 7 -15.69 -2.01 -0.73
N THR A 8 -14.74 -2.48 -1.54
CA THR A 8 -14.91 -3.62 -2.44
C THR A 8 -13.80 -4.62 -2.15
N THR A 9 -14.11 -5.91 -2.21
CA THR A 9 -13.11 -6.98 -2.09
C THR A 9 -13.17 -7.90 -3.29
N THR A 10 -12.01 -8.37 -3.73
CA THR A 10 -11.96 -9.46 -4.71
C THR A 10 -12.24 -10.79 -4.01
N PRO A 11 -12.91 -11.74 -4.68
CA PRO A 11 -13.13 -13.07 -4.12
C PRO A 11 -11.80 -13.71 -3.71
N LEU A 12 -11.79 -14.29 -2.50
CA LEU A 12 -10.63 -15.02 -1.99
C LEU A 12 -10.26 -16.16 -2.93
N THR A 13 -8.98 -16.28 -3.26
CA THR A 13 -8.48 -17.47 -3.97
C THR A 13 -8.43 -18.66 -3.02
N SER A 14 -8.20 -19.86 -3.56
CA SER A 14 -7.98 -21.07 -2.74
C SER A 14 -6.75 -20.98 -1.82
N GLN A 15 -5.85 -20.02 -2.07
CA GLN A 15 -4.66 -19.74 -1.25
C GLN A 15 -4.93 -18.65 -0.21
N GLY A 16 -6.13 -18.04 -0.24
CA GLY A 16 -6.51 -16.95 0.64
C GLY A 16 -5.94 -15.60 0.19
N ASP A 17 -5.61 -15.46 -1.09
CA ASP A 17 -5.20 -14.19 -1.69
C ASP A 17 -6.43 -13.34 -1.98
N THR A 18 -6.31 -12.03 -1.79
CA THR A 18 -7.40 -11.08 -2.01
C THR A 18 -6.87 -9.67 -2.16
N THR A 19 -7.71 -8.79 -2.67
CA THR A 19 -7.50 -7.36 -2.76
C THR A 19 -8.70 -6.65 -2.16
N CYS A 20 -8.45 -5.71 -1.26
CA CYS A 20 -9.44 -4.84 -0.66
C CYS A 20 -9.22 -3.42 -1.17
N ASP A 21 -10.24 -2.86 -1.81
CA ASP A 21 -10.25 -1.51 -2.36
C ASP A 21 -11.20 -0.63 -1.54
N PHE A 22 -10.69 0.48 -1.03
CA PHE A 22 -11.42 1.48 -0.28
C PHE A 22 -11.38 2.80 -1.04
N LYS A 23 -12.54 3.37 -1.31
CA LYS A 23 -12.67 4.66 -1.97
C LYS A 23 -13.52 5.59 -1.14
N ARG A 24 -13.01 6.80 -0.91
CA ARG A 24 -13.74 7.88 -0.25
C ARG A 24 -13.69 9.12 -1.10
N SER A 25 -14.86 9.65 -1.44
CA SER A 25 -14.99 10.94 -2.11
C SER A 25 -15.37 11.99 -1.08
N GLU A 26 -14.55 13.04 -0.97
CA GLU A 26 -14.82 14.18 -0.11
C GLU A 26 -14.69 15.46 -0.93
N HIS A 27 -15.83 16.12 -1.18
CA HIS A 27 -15.90 17.30 -2.04
C HIS A 27 -15.34 16.99 -3.45
N SER A 28 -14.25 17.63 -3.88
CA SER A 28 -13.58 17.39 -5.16
C SER A 28 -12.37 16.46 -5.06
N THR A 29 -12.10 15.90 -3.88
CA THR A 29 -10.94 15.04 -3.62
C THR A 29 -11.38 13.59 -3.51
N VAL A 30 -10.68 12.71 -4.21
CA VAL A 30 -10.88 11.26 -4.13
C VAL A 30 -9.69 10.65 -3.40
N PHE A 31 -9.97 9.88 -2.36
CA PHE A 31 -8.99 9.09 -1.63
C PHE A 31 -9.21 7.62 -1.97
N GLU A 32 -8.15 6.94 -2.39
CA GLU A 32 -8.16 5.52 -2.73
C GLU A 32 -7.09 4.81 -1.90
N LEU A 33 -7.47 3.69 -1.30
CA LEU A 33 -6.59 2.79 -0.57
C LEU A 33 -6.83 1.38 -1.12
N THR A 34 -5.79 0.77 -1.66
CA THR A 34 -5.81 -0.62 -2.12
C THR A 34 -4.87 -1.43 -1.24
N ILE A 35 -5.35 -2.57 -0.74
CA ILE A 35 -4.59 -3.54 0.04
C ILE A 35 -4.65 -4.86 -0.69
N ALA A 36 -3.54 -5.32 -1.25
CA ALA A 36 -3.43 -6.63 -1.89
C ALA A 36 -2.60 -7.56 -1.02
N VAL A 37 -3.08 -8.79 -0.83
CA VAL A 37 -2.36 -9.86 -0.13
C VAL A 37 -2.20 -11.04 -1.07
N HIS A 38 -0.96 -11.51 -1.21
CA HIS A 38 -0.62 -12.65 -2.06
C HIS A 38 0.22 -13.68 -1.31
N THR A 39 -0.05 -14.94 -1.58
CA THR A 39 0.75 -16.07 -1.10
C THR A 39 1.94 -16.28 -2.04
N MET A 40 3.14 -16.36 -1.48
CA MET A 40 4.39 -16.58 -2.22
C MET A 40 4.81 -18.05 -2.11
N ALA A 41 5.08 -18.67 -3.26
CA ALA A 41 5.57 -20.04 -3.29
C ALA A 41 7.04 -20.14 -2.85
N LEU A 42 7.84 -19.14 -3.20
CA LEU A 42 9.26 -19.02 -2.85
C LEU A 42 9.53 -17.66 -2.23
N PRO A 43 9.21 -17.44 -0.93
CA PRO A 43 9.17 -16.11 -0.32
C PRO A 43 10.43 -15.27 -0.54
N SER A 44 11.62 -15.86 -0.42
CA SER A 44 12.88 -15.13 -0.62
C SER A 44 13.08 -14.62 -2.06
N LYS A 45 12.62 -15.38 -3.06
CA LYS A 45 12.74 -15.00 -4.48
C LYS A 45 11.59 -14.09 -4.89
N ASP A 46 10.38 -14.46 -4.48
CA ASP A 46 9.16 -13.79 -4.90
C ASP A 46 9.07 -12.39 -4.29
N PHE A 47 9.47 -12.23 -3.02
CA PHE A 47 9.47 -10.93 -2.36
C PHE A 47 10.40 -9.93 -3.06
N ALA A 48 11.56 -10.37 -3.56
CA ALA A 48 12.46 -9.51 -4.33
C ALA A 48 11.81 -8.98 -5.62
N MET A 49 10.91 -9.75 -6.25
CA MET A 49 10.14 -9.27 -7.41
C MET A 49 9.14 -8.18 -7.03
N TYR A 50 8.52 -8.28 -5.84
CA TYR A 50 7.67 -7.20 -5.33
C TYR A 50 8.49 -5.94 -5.02
N LEU A 51 9.64 -6.08 -4.35
CA LEU A 51 10.53 -4.95 -4.07
C LEU A 51 11.01 -4.25 -5.35
N ALA A 52 11.25 -5.00 -6.43
CA ALA A 52 11.62 -4.45 -7.73
C ALA A 52 10.52 -3.58 -8.37
N ARG A 53 9.26 -3.65 -7.89
CA ARG A 53 8.17 -2.76 -8.31
C ARG A 53 8.29 -1.35 -7.74
N CYS A 54 9.10 -1.14 -6.69
CA CYS A 54 9.41 0.20 -6.21
C CYS A 54 10.16 0.96 -7.33
N SER A 55 9.50 1.89 -8.00
CA SER A 55 10.08 2.72 -9.07
C SER A 55 10.97 3.86 -8.55
N GLY A 56 11.62 3.67 -7.39
CA GLY A 56 12.41 4.68 -6.69
C GLY A 56 13.13 4.10 -5.47
N THR A 57 13.28 4.90 -4.41
CA THR A 57 14.00 4.47 -3.20
C THR A 57 13.08 3.60 -2.33
N ALA A 58 13.55 2.40 -1.98
CA ALA A 58 12.91 1.57 -0.96
C ALA A 58 13.49 1.91 0.42
N VAL A 59 12.65 2.41 1.32
CA VAL A 59 13.05 2.75 2.70
C VAL A 59 12.52 1.67 3.65
N PRO A 60 13.38 0.96 4.40
CA PRO A 60 12.95 -0.06 5.34
C PRO A 60 12.06 0.51 6.45
N LEU A 61 10.94 -0.16 6.72
CA LEU A 61 10.02 0.16 7.81
C LEU A 61 10.26 -0.79 8.98
N LYS A 62 10.50 -0.22 10.16
CA LYS A 62 10.66 -0.99 11.39
C LYS A 62 9.31 -1.31 12.03
N ALA A 63 9.22 -2.48 12.63
CA ALA A 63 8.07 -3.00 13.39
C ALA A 63 6.81 -3.30 12.56
N ILE A 64 6.94 -3.42 11.23
CA ILE A 64 5.85 -3.83 10.34
C ILE A 64 6.23 -5.18 9.73
N GLY A 65 5.49 -6.24 10.11
CA GLY A 65 5.70 -7.59 9.60
C GLY A 65 7.06 -8.19 9.98
N ASN A 66 7.54 -9.12 9.14
CA ASN A 66 8.91 -9.61 9.19
C ASN A 66 9.86 -8.62 8.49
N GLU A 67 9.44 -8.13 7.32
CA GLU A 67 10.17 -7.19 6.47
C GLU A 67 9.14 -6.28 5.82
N ALA A 68 9.40 -4.97 5.80
CA ALA A 68 8.56 -4.03 5.07
C ALA A 68 9.39 -2.85 4.56
N VAL A 69 9.00 -2.33 3.41
CA VAL A 69 9.59 -1.14 2.81
C VAL A 69 8.51 -0.18 2.35
N GLN A 70 8.85 1.10 2.38
CA GLN A 70 8.13 2.15 1.67
C GLN A 70 8.78 2.35 0.31
N CYS A 71 8.00 2.29 -0.76
CA CYS A 71 8.43 2.75 -2.07
C CYS A 71 8.20 4.26 -2.18
N VAL A 72 9.27 5.04 -2.29
CA VAL A 72 9.18 6.48 -2.55
C VAL A 72 9.28 6.71 -4.05
N PRO A 73 8.25 7.25 -4.73
CA PRO A 73 8.32 7.51 -6.16
C PRO A 73 9.44 8.50 -6.47
N SER A 74 10.25 8.17 -7.48
CA SER A 74 11.19 9.14 -8.06
C SER A 74 10.38 10.31 -8.66
N ASN A 75 10.92 11.54 -8.56
CA ASN A 75 10.30 12.86 -8.78
C ASN A 75 9.48 13.09 -10.09
N ASN A 76 9.27 12.07 -10.93
CA ASN A 76 8.57 12.11 -12.21
C ASN A 76 7.19 11.45 -12.23
N SER A 77 6.72 10.83 -11.14
CA SER A 77 5.34 10.32 -11.09
C SER A 77 4.39 11.43 -10.65
N LEU A 78 3.63 11.97 -11.62
CA LEU A 78 2.66 13.06 -11.47
C LEU A 78 1.50 12.79 -10.48
N ASN A 79 1.42 11.59 -9.90
CA ASN A 79 0.38 11.21 -8.97
C ASN A 79 1.05 10.90 -7.63
N GLY A 80 0.87 11.78 -6.63
CA GLY A 80 1.47 11.70 -5.30
C GLY A 80 0.93 10.54 -4.45
N GLY A 81 1.05 9.32 -4.94
CA GLY A 81 0.67 8.10 -4.22
C GLY A 81 1.82 7.54 -3.37
N GLU A 82 1.45 6.91 -2.26
CA GLU A 82 2.37 6.19 -1.38
C GLU A 82 2.17 4.68 -1.54
N GLN A 83 3.27 3.93 -1.57
CA GLN A 83 3.21 2.47 -1.62
C GLN A 83 4.05 1.85 -0.51
N ILE A 84 3.50 0.84 0.16
CA ILE A 84 4.20 -0.01 1.13
C ILE A 84 4.15 -1.44 0.62
N ILE A 85 5.29 -2.12 0.70
CA ILE A 85 5.42 -3.54 0.39
C ILE A 85 5.97 -4.22 1.63
N GLY A 86 5.22 -5.16 2.18
CA GLY A 86 5.61 -5.90 3.36
C GLY A 86 5.42 -7.40 3.23
N ARG A 87 6.10 -8.15 4.09
CA ARG A 87 6.07 -9.59 4.16
C ARG A 87 5.79 -10.07 5.57
N VAL A 88 4.89 -11.03 5.68
CA VAL A 88 4.66 -11.83 6.89
C VAL A 88 4.72 -13.30 6.49
N ARG A 89 5.70 -14.04 7.01
CA ARG A 89 5.97 -15.45 6.63
C ARG A 89 6.04 -15.65 5.10
N ASP A 90 5.09 -16.39 4.54
CA ASP A 90 4.93 -16.74 3.14
C ASP A 90 3.98 -15.79 2.39
N ARG A 91 3.47 -14.75 3.04
CA ARG A 91 2.57 -13.77 2.43
C ARG A 91 3.25 -12.43 2.22
N VAL A 92 2.98 -11.82 1.09
CA VAL A 92 3.30 -10.42 0.81
C VAL A 92 2.02 -9.62 0.85
N PHE A 93 2.10 -8.40 1.38
CA PHE A 93 1.05 -7.42 1.25
C PHE A 93 1.60 -6.17 0.57
N VAL A 94 0.78 -5.58 -0.29
CA VAL A 94 1.04 -4.32 -0.97
C VAL A 94 -0.08 -3.37 -0.61
N ILE A 95 0.29 -2.19 -0.13
CA ILE A 95 -0.63 -1.12 0.20
C ILE A 95 -0.33 0.04 -0.73
N ASP A 96 -1.33 0.46 -1.49
CA ASP A 96 -1.27 1.62 -2.37
C ASP A 96 -2.27 2.67 -1.88
N ILE A 97 -1.79 3.89 -1.61
CA ILE A 97 -2.62 5.02 -1.19
C ILE A 97 -2.50 6.11 -2.24
N GLN A 98 -3.63 6.53 -2.80
CA GLN A 98 -3.69 7.58 -3.81
C GLN A 98 -4.65 8.70 -3.39
N ARG A 99 -4.27 9.93 -3.75
CA ARG A 99 -5.07 11.13 -3.52
C ARG A 99 -5.27 11.86 -4.84
N GLY A 100 -6.47 11.73 -5.42
CA GLY A 100 -6.86 12.42 -6.64
C GLY A 100 -7.42 13.81 -6.32
N SER A 101 -6.74 14.88 -6.75
CA SER A 101 -7.30 16.23 -6.82
C SER A 101 -6.99 16.83 -8.20
N PRO A 102 -7.97 17.43 -8.90
CA PRO A 102 -7.73 18.05 -10.21
C PRO A 102 -6.88 19.33 -10.16
N ARG A 103 -6.60 19.86 -8.96
CA ARG A 103 -5.70 20.99 -8.72
C ARG A 103 -4.95 20.80 -7.41
N GLN A 104 -3.87 20.04 -7.41
CA GLN A 104 -2.85 20.26 -6.40
C GLN A 104 -1.46 19.89 -6.91
N SER A 105 -0.64 20.93 -6.91
CA SER A 105 0.82 20.90 -6.90
C SER A 105 1.33 19.81 -5.98
N VAL A 106 2.39 19.13 -6.44
CA VAL A 106 3.28 18.24 -5.70
C VAL A 106 3.63 18.87 -4.35
N SER A 107 2.79 18.66 -3.32
CA SER A 107 3.19 18.95 -1.96
C SER A 107 4.12 17.82 -1.59
N THR A 108 5.40 18.14 -1.59
CA THR A 108 6.52 17.36 -1.07
C THR A 108 6.19 16.77 0.31
N GLN A 109 5.55 15.59 0.33
CA GLN A 109 5.61 14.69 1.47
C GLN A 109 6.71 13.68 1.18
N THR A 110 7.95 14.16 1.31
CA THR A 110 9.12 13.30 1.51
C THR A 110 8.98 12.66 2.88
N GLY A 111 8.20 11.59 2.96
CA GLY A 111 7.92 10.86 4.20
C GLY A 111 6.57 10.17 4.11
N LEU A 112 6.52 8.92 4.58
CA LEU A 112 5.29 8.15 4.75
C LEU A 112 4.25 8.98 5.52
N SER A 113 3.00 9.03 5.05
CA SER A 113 1.90 9.47 5.89
C SER A 113 1.78 8.52 7.10
N GLU A 114 1.49 9.08 8.27
CA GLU A 114 1.25 8.28 9.48
C GLU A 114 0.09 7.29 9.27
N GLU A 115 -0.88 7.67 8.42
CA GLU A 115 -1.96 6.83 7.96
C GLU A 115 -1.47 5.57 7.24
N ALA A 116 -0.55 5.70 6.28
CA ALA A 116 0.00 4.54 5.57
C ALA A 116 0.75 3.60 6.53
N ARG A 117 1.46 4.16 7.53
CA ARG A 117 2.10 3.36 8.58
C ARG A 117 1.08 2.54 9.36
N ASN A 118 0.03 3.20 9.84
CA ASN A 118 -0.98 2.60 10.70
C ASN A 118 -1.75 1.50 9.96
N VAL A 119 -2.06 1.70 8.66
CA VAL A 119 -2.67 0.66 7.84
C VAL A 119 -1.72 -0.53 7.69
N ALA A 120 -0.43 -0.29 7.42
CA ALA A 120 0.54 -1.37 7.28
C ALA A 120 0.76 -2.15 8.58
N GLU A 121 0.77 -1.47 9.74
CA GLU A 121 0.82 -2.13 11.05
C GLU A 121 -0.42 -3.00 11.29
N GLN A 122 -1.62 -2.51 10.96
CA GLN A 122 -2.85 -3.28 11.10
C GLN A 122 -2.89 -4.50 10.17
N VAL A 123 -2.53 -4.34 8.90
CA VAL A 123 -2.47 -5.45 7.93
C VAL A 123 -1.45 -6.48 8.36
N ALA A 124 -0.24 -6.06 8.74
CA ALA A 124 0.78 -6.98 9.21
C ALA A 124 0.32 -7.74 10.47
N GLY A 125 -0.31 -7.05 11.43
CA GLY A 125 -0.86 -7.67 12.63
C GLY A 125 -1.98 -8.68 12.34
N ALA A 126 -2.81 -8.42 11.33
CA ALA A 126 -3.87 -9.34 10.90
C ALA A 126 -3.34 -10.58 10.16
N LEU A 127 -2.11 -10.54 9.63
CA LEU A 127 -1.48 -11.64 8.88
C LEU A 127 -0.52 -12.50 9.72
N PHE A 128 -0.22 -12.12 10.97
CA PHE A 128 0.65 -12.88 11.89
C PHE A 128 -0.03 -14.12 12.46
#